data_AF-A0A8H5HXK1-F1
#
_entry.id   AF-A0A8H5HXK1-F1
#
_cell.length_a   1.000
_cell.length_b   1.000
_cell.length_c   1.000
_cell.angle_alpha   90.00
_cell.angle_beta   90.00
_cell.angle_gamma   90.00
#
_symmetry.space_group_name_H-M   'P 1'
#
loop_
_entity.id
_entity.type
_entity.pdbx_description
1 polymer ?
#
loop_
_entity_poly.entity_id
_entity_poly.type
_entity_poly.pdbx_seq_one_letter_code
_entity_poly.pdbx_strand_id
1 'polypeptide(L)'
;MSRPSMDWEAQYDAGVFHKEDVTMVSASAVPAVPPSLPIQKIDDDSTGPLAQLTRHWMNERHAPNILPAQEDLLATLLDHIRRQSDAVQLLRGEPSASEEEHIRIMLVQVEVERVKFIVRSYVRTRLFKIEKFARFIMSDATIQTRITAAERAHASRHAHLVDGHFHNTVLQSLPESQSHLDDAPIFMPPMGCYSIPEICW
;
A
#
# COMPACT_ATOMS: atom_id res chain seq x y z
N MET A 1 1.72 42.44 -27.02
CA MET A 1 2.47 41.78 -25.93
C MET A 1 2.37 40.28 -26.16
N SER A 2 3.36 39.71 -26.85
CA SER A 2 3.38 38.28 -27.20
C SER A 2 3.96 37.48 -26.05
N ARG A 3 3.25 36.42 -25.63
CA ARG A 3 3.74 35.48 -24.61
C ARG A 3 4.81 34.56 -25.22
N PRO A 4 5.86 34.18 -24.48
CA PRO A 4 6.81 33.19 -24.95
C PRO A 4 6.14 31.82 -25.04
N SER A 5 6.30 31.15 -26.18
CA SER A 5 5.94 29.74 -26.37
C SER A 5 6.86 28.89 -25.51
N MET A 6 6.27 28.14 -24.57
CA MET A 6 6.99 27.22 -23.70
C MET A 6 7.06 25.88 -24.44
N ASP A 7 8.25 25.60 -24.97
CA ASP A 7 8.56 24.42 -25.76
C ASP A 7 8.57 23.19 -24.85
N TRP A 8 7.52 22.39 -24.93
CA TRP A 8 7.30 21.18 -24.12
C TRP A 8 7.98 19.95 -24.75
N GLU A 9 8.48 20.04 -25.99
CA GLU A 9 9.14 18.93 -26.69
C GLU A 9 10.51 18.65 -26.08
N ALA A 10 11.21 19.66 -25.58
CA ALA A 10 12.54 19.51 -24.99
C ALA A 10 12.60 18.71 -23.67
N GLN A 11 11.45 18.50 -23.00
CA GLN A 11 11.42 17.80 -21.71
C GLN A 11 10.95 16.34 -21.81
N TYR A 12 10.44 15.92 -22.98
CA TYR A 12 10.03 14.54 -23.27
C TYR A 12 11.01 13.77 -24.18
N ASP A 13 12.15 14.37 -24.53
CA ASP A 13 13.14 13.80 -25.43
C ASP A 13 14.12 12.82 -24.75
N ALA A 14 13.60 12.01 -23.83
CA ALA A 14 14.27 10.83 -23.31
C ALA A 14 13.48 9.58 -23.71
N GLY A 15 13.43 9.30 -25.01
CA GLY A 15 12.92 8.01 -25.52
C GLY A 15 12.13 8.03 -26.83
N VAL A 16 12.43 8.92 -27.78
CA VAL A 16 11.73 8.93 -29.08
C VAL A 16 12.17 7.74 -29.95
N PHE A 17 11.31 6.72 -29.98
CA PHE A 17 11.27 5.67 -31.00
C PHE A 17 11.12 6.31 -32.39
N HIS A 18 12.15 6.19 -33.23
CA HIS A 18 12.22 6.85 -34.53
C HIS A 18 11.43 6.08 -35.60
N LYS A 19 10.73 6.83 -36.45
CA LYS A 19 9.82 6.35 -37.51
C LYS A 19 10.53 5.63 -38.68
N GLU A 20 11.85 5.47 -38.61
CA GLU A 20 12.67 4.79 -39.60
C GLU A 20 12.73 3.26 -39.39
N ASP A 21 12.24 2.75 -38.26
CA ASP A 21 12.31 1.33 -37.90
C ASP A 21 11.29 0.42 -38.65
N VAL A 22 10.41 0.98 -39.49
CA VAL A 22 9.28 0.23 -40.09
C VAL A 22 9.54 -0.27 -41.51
N THR A 23 10.62 0.14 -42.18
CA THR A 23 10.95 -0.39 -43.51
C THR A 23 12.16 -1.31 -43.45
N MET A 24 11.92 -2.62 -43.52
CA MET A 24 12.64 -3.62 -44.34
C MET A 24 12.46 -5.04 -43.77
N VAL A 25 11.43 -5.76 -44.23
CA VAL A 25 11.45 -7.23 -44.25
C VAL A 25 11.06 -7.69 -45.65
N SER A 26 12.06 -7.84 -46.51
CA SER A 26 11.97 -8.71 -47.69
C SER A 26 12.40 -10.12 -47.29
N ALA A 27 11.58 -11.11 -47.62
CA ALA A 27 11.84 -12.52 -47.34
C ALA A 27 12.96 -13.06 -48.25
N SER A 28 14.12 -13.42 -47.68
CA SER A 28 14.92 -14.57 -48.09
C SER A 28 16.10 -14.84 -47.12
N ALA A 29 16.33 -16.13 -46.86
CA ALA A 29 17.43 -16.76 -46.12
C ALA A 29 17.46 -16.55 -44.58
N VAL A 30 17.05 -17.59 -43.84
CA VAL A 30 17.27 -17.73 -42.39
C VAL A 30 18.74 -18.11 -42.14
N PRO A 31 19.58 -17.27 -41.51
CA PRO A 31 20.89 -17.68 -41.05
C PRO A 31 20.77 -18.36 -39.69
N ALA A 32 21.69 -19.30 -39.42
CA ALA A 32 21.72 -20.12 -38.22
C ALA A 32 21.59 -19.31 -36.92
N VAL A 33 20.75 -19.81 -36.01
CA VAL A 33 20.50 -19.24 -34.67
C VAL A 33 21.83 -19.19 -33.88
N PRO A 34 22.33 -18.00 -33.50
CA PRO A 34 23.47 -17.90 -32.60
C PRO A 34 23.09 -18.38 -31.19
N PRO A 35 24.06 -18.89 -30.39
CA PRO A 35 23.79 -19.42 -29.07
C PRO A 35 23.12 -18.34 -28.22
N SER A 36 21.91 -18.67 -27.73
CA SER A 36 21.04 -17.91 -26.83
C SER A 36 21.61 -16.57 -26.37
N LEU A 37 21.04 -15.48 -26.90
CA LEU A 37 21.14 -14.16 -26.30
C LEU A 37 20.86 -14.30 -24.79
N PRO A 38 21.63 -13.64 -23.91
CA PRO A 38 21.30 -13.62 -22.50
C PRO A 38 19.86 -13.13 -22.40
N ILE A 39 18.98 -13.92 -21.77
CA ILE A 39 17.69 -13.43 -21.32
C ILE A 39 18.01 -12.14 -20.58
N GLN A 40 17.66 -10.99 -21.16
CA GLN A 40 17.70 -9.73 -20.44
C GLN A 40 16.88 -10.01 -19.19
N LYS A 41 17.55 -9.96 -18.03
CA LYS A 41 16.88 -10.11 -16.75
C LYS A 41 15.73 -9.13 -16.80
N ILE A 42 14.50 -9.65 -16.79
CA ILE A 42 13.31 -8.87 -16.51
C ILE A 42 13.66 -8.18 -15.20
N ASP A 43 13.82 -6.86 -15.24
CA ASP A 43 14.10 -6.07 -14.05
C ASP A 43 13.11 -6.50 -12.99
N ASP A 44 13.64 -6.93 -11.84
CA ASP A 44 12.87 -7.59 -10.81
C ASP A 44 11.82 -6.62 -10.23
N ASP A 45 10.61 -6.67 -10.79
CA ASP A 45 9.41 -5.91 -10.39
C ASP A 45 9.04 -6.13 -8.91
N SER A 46 9.73 -7.07 -8.24
CA SER A 46 9.69 -7.27 -6.78
C SER A 46 10.20 -6.07 -5.97
N THR A 47 10.91 -5.12 -6.59
CA THR A 47 11.54 -3.99 -5.87
C THR A 47 10.66 -2.72 -5.84
N GLY A 48 9.59 -2.65 -6.63
CA GLY A 48 8.74 -1.44 -6.70
C GLY A 48 8.04 -1.09 -5.38
N PRO A 49 7.78 0.19 -5.06
CA PRO A 49 7.07 0.59 -3.83
C PRO A 49 5.71 -0.11 -3.65
N LEU A 50 5.00 -0.35 -4.75
CA LEU A 50 3.73 -1.08 -4.73
C LEU A 50 3.91 -2.56 -4.38
N ALA A 51 4.93 -3.22 -4.93
CA ALA A 51 5.26 -4.61 -4.63
C ALA A 51 5.65 -4.76 -3.16
N GLN A 52 6.47 -3.84 -2.65
CA GLN A 52 6.83 -3.77 -1.23
C GLN A 52 5.60 -3.61 -0.33
N LEU A 53 4.70 -2.65 -0.64
CA LEU A 53 3.49 -2.47 0.15
C LEU A 53 2.58 -3.69 0.08
N THR A 54 2.47 -4.33 -1.09
CA THR A 54 1.68 -5.56 -1.27
C THR A 54 2.21 -6.67 -0.37
N ARG A 55 3.53 -6.85 -0.28
CA ARG A 55 4.17 -7.79 0.65
C ARG A 55 3.87 -7.44 2.09
N HIS A 56 4.08 -6.19 2.51
CA HIS A 56 3.76 -5.75 3.88
C HIS A 56 2.27 -5.92 4.21
N TRP A 57 1.39 -5.67 3.26
CA TRP A 57 -0.05 -5.89 3.39
C TRP A 57 -0.40 -7.36 3.58
N MET A 58 0.18 -8.25 2.77
CA MET A 58 0.00 -9.70 2.95
C MET A 58 0.55 -10.15 4.31
N ASN A 59 1.73 -9.70 4.71
CA ASN A 59 2.32 -10.04 5.99
C ASN A 59 1.44 -9.56 7.16
N GLU A 60 0.94 -8.33 7.09
CA GLU A 60 0.04 -7.79 8.10
C GLU A 60 -1.26 -8.59 8.19
N ARG A 61 -1.83 -9.05 7.06
CA ARG A 61 -3.06 -9.87 7.09
C ARG A 61 -2.87 -11.23 7.75
N HIS A 62 -1.70 -11.83 7.61
CA HIS A 62 -1.44 -13.19 8.10
C HIS A 62 -0.73 -13.21 9.46
N ALA A 63 -0.17 -12.09 9.93
CA ALA A 63 0.42 -11.99 11.25
C ALA A 63 -0.67 -11.90 12.35
N PRO A 64 -0.56 -12.64 13.46
CA PRO A 64 -1.49 -12.52 14.59
C PRO A 64 -1.31 -11.20 15.35
N ASN A 65 -0.07 -10.69 15.38
CA ASN A 65 0.31 -9.46 16.07
C ASN A 65 0.49 -8.31 15.08
N ILE A 66 0.49 -7.08 15.58
CA ILE A 66 0.76 -5.87 14.79
C ILE A 66 2.24 -5.83 14.37
N LEU A 67 2.48 -5.60 13.07
CA LEU A 67 3.83 -5.43 12.52
C LEU A 67 4.28 -3.96 12.56
N PRO A 68 5.58 -3.66 12.39
CA PRO A 68 6.06 -2.27 12.29
C PRO A 68 5.41 -1.51 11.13
N ALA A 69 4.93 -0.30 11.42
CA ALA A 69 4.36 0.60 10.43
C ALA A 69 5.38 0.95 9.33
N GLN A 70 4.90 1.04 8.10
CA GLN A 70 5.71 1.41 6.93
C GLN A 70 5.31 2.83 6.49
N GLU A 71 5.59 3.81 7.36
CA GLU A 71 5.12 5.20 7.18
C GLU A 71 5.71 5.86 5.93
N ASP A 72 7.02 5.76 5.73
CA ASP A 72 7.70 6.39 4.59
C ASP A 72 7.25 5.80 3.24
N LEU A 73 7.08 4.48 3.20
CA LEU A 73 6.59 3.76 2.02
C LEU A 73 5.15 4.18 1.69
N LEU A 74 4.30 4.26 2.72
CA LEU A 74 2.91 4.69 2.57
C LEU A 74 2.82 6.15 2.10
N ALA A 75 3.61 7.05 2.69
CA ALA A 75 3.67 8.45 2.29
C ALA A 75 4.08 8.59 0.81
N THR A 76 5.13 7.88 0.41
CA THR A 76 5.60 7.84 -0.97
C THR A 76 4.48 7.40 -1.92
N LEU A 77 3.80 6.28 -1.62
CA LEU A 77 2.71 5.78 -2.46
C LEU A 77 1.50 6.73 -2.51
N LEU A 78 1.16 7.39 -1.41
CA LEU A 78 0.09 8.40 -1.39
C LEU A 78 0.43 9.59 -2.28
N ASP A 79 1.69 10.04 -2.28
CA ASP A 79 2.16 11.12 -3.17
C ASP A 79 2.17 10.69 -4.64
N HIS A 80 2.51 9.44 -4.95
CA HIS A 80 2.38 8.87 -6.30
C HIS A 80 0.92 8.81 -6.76
N ILE A 81 0.02 8.29 -5.90
CA ILE A 81 -1.43 8.25 -6.17
C ILE A 81 -1.96 9.66 -6.47
N ARG A 82 -1.57 10.66 -5.67
CA ARG A 82 -1.99 12.04 -5.84
C ARG A 82 -1.57 12.58 -7.20
N ARG A 83 -0.28 12.51 -7.53
CA ARG A 83 0.27 12.99 -8.81
C ARG A 83 -0.38 12.31 -10.02
N GLN A 84 -0.56 10.99 -9.97
CA GLN A 84 -1.22 10.26 -11.05
C GLN A 84 -2.70 10.58 -11.17
N SER A 85 -3.41 10.77 -10.04
CA SER A 85 -4.81 11.18 -10.04
C SER A 85 -4.97 12.56 -10.69
N ASP A 86 -4.11 13.52 -10.34
CA ASP A 86 -4.15 14.88 -10.90
C ASP A 86 -3.85 14.87 -12.40
N ALA A 87 -2.86 14.09 -12.85
CA ALA A 87 -2.54 13.92 -14.26
C ALA A 87 -3.69 13.29 -15.06
N VAL A 88 -4.33 12.24 -14.53
CA VAL A 88 -5.50 11.62 -15.16
C VAL A 88 -6.66 12.61 -15.28
N GLN A 89 -6.89 13.44 -14.25
CA GLN A 89 -7.96 14.45 -14.28
C GLN A 89 -7.69 15.52 -15.35
N LEU A 90 -6.45 15.97 -15.48
CA LEU A 90 -6.05 16.95 -16.50
C LEU A 90 -6.25 16.37 -17.91
N LEU A 91 -5.71 15.18 -18.17
CA LEU A 91 -5.77 14.54 -19.48
C LEU A 91 -7.20 14.16 -19.90
N ARG A 92 -8.10 13.87 -18.95
CA ARG A 92 -9.53 13.65 -19.23
C ARG A 92 -10.26 14.93 -19.63
N GLY A 93 -9.77 16.10 -19.23
CA GLY A 93 -10.37 17.39 -19.54
C GLY A 93 -10.10 17.86 -20.96
N GLU A 94 -9.14 17.25 -21.67
CA GLU A 94 -8.73 17.63 -23.02
C GLU A 94 -9.67 17.06 -24.09
N PRO A 95 -10.48 17.88 -24.79
CA PRO A 95 -11.47 17.40 -25.75
C PRO A 95 -10.86 16.97 -27.09
N SER A 96 -9.56 17.19 -27.31
CA SER A 96 -8.82 16.79 -28.51
C SER A 96 -8.12 15.44 -28.40
N ALA A 97 -8.26 14.73 -27.27
CA ALA A 97 -7.63 13.43 -27.09
C ALA A 97 -8.20 12.38 -28.06
N SER A 98 -7.31 11.61 -28.68
CA SER A 98 -7.67 10.48 -29.53
C SER A 98 -8.31 9.34 -28.73
N GLU A 99 -9.04 8.45 -29.40
CA GLU A 99 -9.63 7.25 -28.77
C GLU A 99 -8.57 6.36 -28.10
N GLU A 100 -7.39 6.24 -28.72
CA GLU A 100 -6.27 5.47 -28.18
C GLU A 100 -5.71 6.10 -26.88
N GLU A 101 -5.61 7.43 -26.84
CA GLU A 101 -5.24 8.17 -25.62
C GLU A 101 -6.30 8.00 -24.52
N HIS A 102 -7.58 8.01 -24.88
CA HIS A 102 -8.65 7.77 -23.93
C HIS A 102 -8.55 6.39 -23.29
N ILE A 103 -8.25 5.34 -24.07
CA ILE A 103 -8.03 3.98 -23.56
C ILE A 103 -6.82 3.95 -22.61
N ARG A 104 -5.70 4.59 -22.97
CA ARG A 104 -4.52 4.70 -22.10
C ARG A 104 -4.85 5.39 -20.77
N ILE A 105 -5.58 6.51 -20.80
CA ILE A 105 -6.01 7.25 -19.61
C ILE A 105 -6.91 6.38 -18.72
N MET A 106 -7.84 5.62 -19.31
CA MET A 106 -8.68 4.68 -18.56
C MET A 106 -7.86 3.60 -17.86
N LEU A 107 -6.85 3.03 -18.53
CA LEU A 107 -5.97 2.02 -17.94
C LEU A 107 -5.24 2.57 -16.71
N VAL A 108 -4.65 3.76 -16.82
CA VAL A 108 -3.96 4.43 -15.69
C VAL A 108 -4.93 4.71 -14.55
N GLN A 109 -6.17 5.11 -14.84
CA GLN A 109 -7.16 5.33 -13.78
C GLN A 109 -7.52 4.05 -13.03
N VAL A 110 -7.73 2.95 -13.75
CA VAL A 110 -8.02 1.65 -13.13
C VAL A 110 -6.86 1.23 -12.24
N GLU A 111 -5.62 1.46 -12.69
CA GLU A 111 -4.42 1.21 -11.89
C GLU A 111 -4.41 2.02 -10.60
N VAL A 112 -4.66 3.33 -10.68
CA VAL A 112 -4.73 4.22 -9.51
C VAL A 112 -5.76 3.70 -8.49
N GLU A 113 -6.94 3.26 -8.94
CA GLU A 113 -7.95 2.71 -8.04
C GLU A 113 -7.53 1.38 -7.40
N ARG A 114 -6.79 0.53 -8.14
CA ARG A 114 -6.21 -0.70 -7.59
C ARG A 114 -5.19 -0.40 -6.48
N VAL A 115 -4.31 0.57 -6.70
CA VAL A 115 -3.32 0.99 -5.68
C VAL A 115 -4.02 1.59 -4.45
N LYS A 116 -5.03 2.46 -4.65
CA LYS A 116 -5.85 2.98 -3.55
C LYS A 116 -6.53 1.88 -2.76
N PHE A 117 -7.00 0.82 -3.42
CA PHE A 117 -7.57 -0.35 -2.75
C PHE A 117 -6.56 -1.02 -1.83
N ILE A 118 -5.34 -1.29 -2.30
CA ILE A 118 -4.28 -1.91 -1.50
C ILE A 118 -3.94 -1.05 -0.29
N VAL A 119 -3.72 0.26 -0.49
CA VAL A 119 -3.43 1.21 0.60
C VAL A 119 -4.55 1.21 1.65
N ARG A 120 -5.82 1.33 1.22
CA ARG A 120 -6.96 1.32 2.13
C ARG A 120 -7.09 -0.01 2.87
N SER A 121 -6.85 -1.13 2.19
CA SER A 121 -6.91 -2.47 2.78
C SER A 121 -5.82 -2.68 3.84
N TYR A 122 -4.60 -2.20 3.58
CA TYR A 122 -3.50 -2.21 4.54
C TYR A 122 -3.83 -1.44 5.82
N VAL A 123 -4.24 -0.18 5.68
CA VAL A 123 -4.59 0.66 6.84
C VAL A 123 -5.76 0.06 7.64
N ARG A 124 -6.81 -0.45 6.97
CA ARG A 124 -7.94 -1.10 7.67
C ARG A 124 -7.54 -2.35 8.42
N THR A 125 -6.66 -3.17 7.84
CA THR A 125 -6.14 -4.38 8.50
C THR A 125 -5.40 -4.02 9.79
N ARG A 126 -4.58 -2.96 9.74
CA ARG A 126 -3.87 -2.44 10.91
C ARG A 126 -4.81 -1.89 11.97
N LEU A 127 -5.76 -1.04 11.58
CA LEU A 127 -6.76 -0.47 12.51
C LEU A 127 -7.58 -1.55 13.21
N PHE A 128 -8.00 -2.59 12.49
CA PHE A 128 -8.70 -3.73 13.08
C PHE A 128 -7.89 -4.40 14.21
N LYS A 129 -6.59 -4.63 13.99
CA LYS A 129 -5.72 -5.19 15.03
C LYS A 129 -5.51 -4.22 16.20
N ILE A 130 -5.35 -2.94 15.90
CA ILE A 130 -5.16 -1.89 16.91
C ILE A 130 -6.39 -1.81 17.83
N GLU A 131 -7.60 -1.81 17.28
CA GLU A 131 -8.84 -1.80 18.05
C GLU A 131 -8.98 -3.09 18.89
N LYS A 132 -8.72 -4.24 18.28
CA LYS A 132 -8.79 -5.55 18.97
C LYS A 132 -7.85 -5.65 20.18
N PHE A 133 -6.67 -5.03 20.11
CA PHE A 133 -5.64 -5.12 21.15
C PHE A 133 -5.35 -3.77 21.84
N ALA A 134 -6.30 -2.82 21.80
CA ALA A 134 -6.05 -1.43 22.20
C ALA A 134 -5.49 -1.30 23.64
N ARG A 135 -6.10 -1.97 24.64
CA ARG A 135 -5.61 -1.96 26.04
C ARG A 135 -4.18 -2.48 26.17
N PHE A 136 -3.88 -3.62 25.52
CA PHE A 136 -2.55 -4.23 25.53
C PHE A 136 -1.50 -3.34 24.86
N ILE A 137 -1.85 -2.70 23.74
CA ILE A 137 -0.95 -1.77 23.06
C ILE A 137 -0.66 -0.53 23.94
N MET A 138 -1.65 -0.05 24.71
CA MET A 138 -1.45 1.09 25.61
C MET A 138 -0.61 0.76 26.85
N SER A 139 -0.58 -0.50 27.28
CA SER A 139 0.26 -0.93 28.42
C SER A 139 1.69 -1.31 28.02
N ASP A 140 1.93 -1.79 26.80
CA ASP A 140 3.25 -2.24 26.34
C ASP A 140 3.97 -1.21 25.46
N ALA A 141 4.99 -0.56 26.03
CA ALA A 141 5.83 0.43 25.32
C ALA A 141 6.56 -0.15 24.10
N THR A 142 6.88 -1.45 24.10
CA THR A 142 7.59 -2.09 22.98
C THR A 142 6.68 -2.18 21.75
N ILE A 143 5.41 -2.49 21.94
CA ILE A 143 4.42 -2.55 20.85
C ILE A 143 4.08 -1.16 20.33
N GLN A 144 4.10 -0.14 21.20
CA GLN A 144 3.89 1.25 20.79
C GLN A 144 4.94 1.75 19.78
N THR A 145 6.14 1.15 19.74
CA THR A 145 7.16 1.47 18.71
C THR A 145 6.79 1.01 17.31
N ARG A 146 5.83 0.07 17.18
CA ARG A 146 5.43 -0.52 15.89
C ARG A 146 4.27 0.22 15.22
N ILE A 147 3.67 1.19 15.89
CA ILE A 147 2.51 1.94 15.42
C ILE A 147 2.84 3.42 15.26
N THR A 148 2.14 4.07 14.35
CA THR A 148 2.32 5.50 14.10
C THR A 148 1.76 6.35 15.24
N ALA A 149 2.13 7.63 15.29
CA ALA A 149 1.57 8.56 16.28
C ALA A 149 0.04 8.71 16.14
N ALA A 150 -0.47 8.73 14.91
CA ALA A 150 -1.91 8.79 14.63
C ALA A 150 -2.64 7.51 15.06
N GLU A 151 -2.04 6.34 14.79
CA GLU A 151 -2.54 5.04 15.24
C GLU A 151 -2.58 4.95 16.78
N ARG A 152 -1.54 5.44 17.46
CA ARG A 152 -1.48 5.49 18.92
C ARG A 152 -2.57 6.37 19.51
N ALA A 153 -2.80 7.54 18.92
CA ALA A 153 -3.88 8.44 19.34
C ALA A 153 -5.26 7.78 19.15
N HIS A 154 -5.45 7.02 18.06
CA HIS A 154 -6.67 6.23 17.83
C HIS A 154 -6.84 5.13 18.87
N ALA A 155 -5.79 4.33 19.11
CA ALA A 155 -5.79 3.26 20.11
C ALA A 155 -6.16 3.78 21.50
N SER A 156 -5.56 4.90 21.92
CA SER A 156 -5.86 5.53 23.22
C SER A 156 -7.32 5.93 23.32
N ARG A 157 -7.87 6.64 22.32
CA ARG A 157 -9.29 7.04 22.33
C ARG A 157 -10.20 5.82 22.34
N HIS A 158 -9.90 4.80 21.54
CA HIS A 158 -10.69 3.58 21.46
C HIS A 158 -10.71 2.83 22.79
N ALA A 159 -9.55 2.66 23.43
CA ALA A 159 -9.46 2.03 24.76
C ALA A 159 -10.34 2.76 25.79
N HIS A 160 -10.22 4.09 25.90
CA HIS A 160 -11.04 4.87 26.85
C HIS A 160 -12.55 4.76 26.57
N LEU A 161 -12.95 4.76 25.30
CA LEU A 161 -14.35 4.61 24.91
C LEU A 161 -14.92 3.24 25.30
N VAL A 162 -14.16 2.17 25.02
CA VAL A 162 -14.55 0.80 25.34
C VAL A 162 -14.60 0.60 26.87
N ASP A 163 -13.62 1.11 27.59
CA ASP A 163 -13.56 1.02 29.05
C ASP A 163 -14.74 1.75 29.71
N GLY A 164 -15.03 2.98 29.27
CA GLY A 164 -16.19 3.73 29.74
C GLY A 164 -17.50 3.04 29.41
N HIS A 165 -17.62 2.43 28.23
CA HIS A 165 -18.81 1.67 27.85
C HIS A 165 -19.01 0.45 28.75
N PHE A 166 -17.97 -0.35 28.99
CA PHE A 166 -18.06 -1.50 29.88
C PHE A 166 -18.36 -1.10 31.32
N HIS A 167 -17.72 -0.04 31.82
CA HIS A 167 -17.97 0.47 33.15
C HIS A 167 -19.43 0.87 33.35
N ASN A 168 -19.97 1.68 32.43
CA ASN A 168 -21.32 2.22 32.55
C ASN A 168 -22.42 1.17 32.30
N THR A 169 -22.12 0.12 31.53
CA THR A 169 -23.12 -0.88 31.15
C THR A 169 -23.17 -2.07 32.10
N VAL A 170 -22.01 -2.51 32.59
CA VAL A 170 -21.90 -3.76 33.38
C VAL A 170 -21.08 -3.55 34.64
N LEU A 171 -19.84 -3.07 34.54
CA LEU A 171 -18.87 -3.20 35.64
C LEU A 171 -19.27 -2.42 36.89
N GLN A 172 -19.93 -1.26 36.76
CA GLN A 172 -20.38 -0.47 37.91
C GLN A 172 -21.43 -1.18 38.78
N SER A 173 -22.08 -2.22 38.25
CA SER A 173 -23.09 -3.01 38.96
C SER A 173 -22.52 -4.27 39.61
N LEU A 174 -21.26 -4.61 39.33
CA LEU A 174 -20.59 -5.78 39.86
C LEU A 174 -19.95 -5.46 41.23
N PRO A 175 -19.71 -6.48 42.07
CA PRO A 175 -18.89 -6.33 43.27
C PRO A 175 -17.49 -5.80 42.95
N GLU A 176 -16.86 -5.12 43.89
CA GLU A 176 -15.59 -4.40 43.66
C GLU A 176 -14.43 -5.31 43.19
N SER A 177 -14.45 -6.60 43.56
CA SER A 177 -13.47 -7.58 43.05
C SER A 177 -13.62 -7.90 41.56
N GLN A 178 -14.71 -7.48 40.91
CA GLN A 178 -15.06 -7.77 39.51
C GLN A 178 -15.40 -6.51 38.71
N SER A 179 -15.32 -5.31 39.32
CA SER A 179 -15.65 -4.04 38.66
C SER A 179 -14.52 -3.48 37.79
N HIS A 180 -13.41 -4.21 37.66
CA HIS A 180 -12.20 -3.79 36.95
C HIS A 180 -11.85 -4.76 35.80
N LEU A 181 -11.07 -4.27 34.82
CA LEU A 181 -10.65 -5.03 33.63
C LEU A 181 -9.16 -5.43 33.67
N ASP A 182 -8.56 -5.43 34.86
CA ASP A 182 -7.12 -5.63 35.06
C ASP A 182 -6.77 -7.08 35.46
N ASP A 183 -7.73 -7.99 35.36
CA ASP A 183 -7.54 -9.40 35.67
C ASP A 183 -6.59 -10.07 34.67
N ALA A 184 -5.58 -10.76 35.18
CA ALA A 184 -4.70 -11.59 34.36
C ALA A 184 -5.51 -12.79 33.82
N PRO A 185 -5.50 -13.06 32.49
CA PRO A 185 -6.22 -14.20 31.95
C PRO A 185 -5.63 -15.50 32.51
N ILE A 186 -6.48 -16.34 33.12
CA ILE A 186 -6.12 -17.60 33.78
C ILE A 186 -5.47 -18.61 32.80
N PHE A 187 -5.74 -18.46 31.50
CA PHE A 187 -5.18 -19.29 30.45
C PHE A 187 -5.09 -18.50 29.14
N MET A 188 -3.87 -18.17 28.71
CA MET A 188 -3.60 -17.81 27.33
C MET A 188 -2.77 -18.93 26.71
N PRO A 189 -3.27 -19.65 25.69
CA PRO A 189 -2.44 -20.59 24.96
C PRO A 189 -1.24 -19.83 24.35
N PRO A 190 -0.07 -20.49 24.25
CA PRO A 190 1.11 -19.84 23.69
C PRO A 190 0.77 -19.30 22.30
N MET A 191 0.97 -18.00 22.12
CA MET A 191 0.82 -17.30 20.83
C MET A 191 1.99 -17.69 19.90
N GLY A 192 2.20 -18.99 19.72
CA GLY A 192 3.07 -19.53 18.69
C GLY A 192 2.39 -19.29 17.35
N CYS A 193 3.01 -18.48 16.50
CA CYS A 193 2.61 -18.38 15.12
C CYS A 193 2.81 -19.77 14.48
N TYR A 194 1.72 -20.46 14.17
CA TYR A 194 1.73 -21.44 13.09
C TYR A 194 1.68 -20.65 11.77
N SER A 195 2.71 -19.85 11.51
CA SER A 195 2.90 -19.17 10.25
C SER A 195 3.38 -20.21 9.23
N ILE A 196 2.73 -20.23 8.07
CA ILE A 196 3.15 -21.04 6.93
C ILE A 196 4.61 -20.66 6.63
N PRO A 197 5.56 -21.62 6.61
CA PRO A 197 7.00 -21.33 6.59
C PRO A 197 7.53 -20.67 5.31
N GLU A 198 6.68 -20.34 4.34
CA GLU A 198 7.09 -19.68 3.08
C GLU A 198 7.08 -18.15 3.14
N ILE A 199 6.73 -17.54 4.27
CA ILE A 199 6.69 -16.07 4.41
C ILE A 199 7.60 -15.63 5.57
N CYS A 200 8.89 -15.88 5.39
CA CYS A 200 9.96 -15.11 6.03
C CYS A 200 10.77 -14.46 4.91
N TRP A 201 11.24 -13.23 5.17
CA TRP A 201 11.96 -12.27 4.29
C TRP A 201 11.12 -11.16 3.64
#